data_AF-A0A1Q6RGS1-F1
#
_entry.id   AF-A0A1Q6RGS1-F1
#
_cell.length_a   1.000
_cell.length_b   1.000
_cell.length_c   1.000
_cell.angle_alpha   90.00
_cell.angle_beta   90.00
_cell.angle_gamma   90.00
#
_symmetry.space_group_name_H-M   'P 1'
#
loop_
_entity.id
_entity.type
_entity.pdbx_description
1 polymer ?
#
loop_
_entity_poly.entity_id
_entity_poly.type
_entity_poly.pdbx_seq_one_letter_code
_entity_poly.pdbx_strand_id
1 'polypeptide(L)'
;MSEYFVPAGSGEAEFVEKRSSFLGHVRFVETEDAARDFINEMKKKHYDARHNCWCYMIRDGAVRYSDDGEPQGTAGLPMLEVFKREGVENVVCVVTRYFGGVLLGTGGLLRAYTKSAKDALDAAGIAAVRRWVKLEVGCPYSLFERMKTECLSLDGAVQNVDYGADVLLSLLLPENNAEAFSARVTELSAGACSALAVGEELMPVRIK
;
A
#
# COMPACT_ATOMS: atom_id res chain seq x y z
N MET A 1 5.97 -5.99 15.49
CA MET A 1 6.41 -4.89 14.61
C MET A 1 5.24 -3.94 14.45
N SER A 2 5.46 -2.63 14.59
CA SER A 2 4.41 -1.62 14.43
C SER A 2 3.90 -1.58 13.00
N GLU A 3 2.58 -1.38 12.87
CA GLU A 3 1.89 -1.09 11.61
C GLU A 3 2.61 -0.01 10.81
N TYR A 4 2.58 -0.12 9.48
CA TYR A 4 3.15 0.88 8.57
C TYR A 4 2.30 1.04 7.33
N PHE A 5 2.49 2.13 6.60
CA PHE A 5 1.63 2.48 5.48
C PHE A 5 2.36 2.38 4.15
N VAL A 6 1.66 1.88 3.14
CA VAL A 6 2.15 1.70 1.77
C VAL A 6 1.08 2.16 0.78
N PRO A 7 1.41 2.46 -0.50
CA PRO A 7 0.39 2.64 -1.52
C PRO A 7 -0.49 1.38 -1.62
N ALA A 8 -1.81 1.53 -1.61
CA ALA A 8 -2.73 0.38 -1.72
C ALA A 8 -2.73 -0.26 -3.12
N GLY A 9 -2.23 0.48 -4.12
CA GLY A 9 -2.08 0.03 -5.50
C GLY A 9 -1.22 1.00 -6.30
N SER A 10 -1.35 0.95 -7.63
CA SER A 10 -0.82 2.02 -8.50
C SER A 10 -1.82 3.17 -8.58
N GLY A 11 -1.31 4.40 -8.55
CA GLY A 11 -2.11 5.62 -8.69
C GLY A 11 -1.58 6.53 -9.77
N GLU A 12 -2.49 7.21 -10.46
CA GLU A 12 -2.18 8.17 -11.51
C GLU A 12 -3.11 9.38 -11.37
N ALA A 13 -2.56 10.58 -11.52
CA ALA A 13 -3.32 11.82 -11.56
C ALA A 13 -2.64 12.82 -12.49
N GLU A 14 -3.46 13.60 -13.21
CA GLU A 14 -2.99 14.69 -14.07
C GLU A 14 -3.64 16.01 -13.65
N PHE A 15 -2.87 17.09 -13.68
CA PHE A 15 -3.45 18.43 -13.71
C PHE A 15 -2.58 19.41 -14.52
N VAL A 16 -3.19 20.55 -14.87
CA VAL A 16 -2.54 21.61 -15.62
C VAL A 16 -2.40 22.86 -14.77
N GLU A 17 -1.19 23.42 -14.70
CA GLU A 17 -0.87 24.68 -14.03
C GLU A 17 -0.13 25.58 -15.00
N LYS A 18 -0.66 26.79 -15.26
CA LYS A 18 -0.10 27.74 -16.23
C LYS A 18 0.28 27.07 -17.57
N ARG A 19 -0.64 26.27 -18.11
CA ARG A 19 -0.50 25.48 -19.35
C ARG A 19 0.53 24.35 -19.31
N SER A 20 1.28 24.20 -18.22
CA SER A 20 2.16 23.04 -18.04
C SER A 20 1.33 21.89 -17.49
N SER A 21 1.39 20.71 -18.12
CA SER A 21 0.78 19.50 -17.59
C SER A 21 1.75 18.76 -16.67
N PHE A 22 1.22 18.24 -15.56
CA PHE A 22 1.92 17.41 -14.59
C PHE A 22 1.16 16.10 -14.44
N LEU A 23 1.81 14.99 -14.80
CA LEU A 23 1.28 13.64 -14.68
C LEU A 23 2.04 12.95 -13.55
N GLY A 24 1.38 12.73 -12.43
CA GLY A 24 1.93 12.01 -11.29
C GLY A 24 1.57 10.53 -11.37
N HIS A 25 2.57 9.67 -11.16
CA HIS A 25 2.37 8.24 -10.99
C HIS A 25 3.00 7.77 -9.68
N VAL A 26 2.30 6.89 -8.97
CA VAL A 26 2.73 6.27 -7.72
C VAL A 26 2.58 4.77 -7.83
N ARG A 27 3.54 4.02 -7.30
CA ARG A 27 3.49 2.55 -7.21
C ARG A 27 4.14 2.06 -5.93
N PHE A 28 3.58 1.00 -5.35
CA PHE A 28 4.22 0.22 -4.29
C PHE A 28 5.45 -0.51 -4.84
N VAL A 29 6.59 -0.40 -4.15
CA VAL A 29 7.83 -1.10 -4.47
C VAL A 29 8.61 -1.44 -3.20
N GLU A 30 9.18 -2.63 -3.14
CA GLU A 30 9.93 -3.11 -1.95
C GLU A 30 11.45 -3.09 -2.15
N THR A 31 11.92 -2.81 -3.37
CA THR A 31 13.35 -2.84 -3.70
C THR A 31 13.76 -1.64 -4.54
N GLU A 32 15.03 -1.26 -4.45
CA GLU A 32 15.60 -0.22 -5.32
C GLU A 32 15.50 -0.59 -6.79
N ASP A 33 15.66 -1.87 -7.13
CA ASP A 33 15.59 -2.34 -8.52
C ASP A 33 14.16 -2.17 -9.08
N ALA A 34 13.13 -2.55 -8.32
CA ALA A 34 11.74 -2.33 -8.73
C ALA A 34 11.42 -0.83 -8.88
N ALA A 35 11.95 0.02 -7.99
CA ALA A 35 11.80 1.48 -8.12
C ALA A 35 12.46 2.00 -9.41
N ARG A 36 13.69 1.55 -9.71
CA ARG A 36 14.43 1.94 -10.92
C ARG A 36 13.75 1.46 -12.19
N ASP A 37 13.23 0.24 -12.20
CA ASP A 37 12.49 -0.31 -13.33
C ASP A 37 11.25 0.53 -13.65
N PHE A 38 10.51 0.93 -12.62
CA PHE A 38 9.35 1.82 -12.80
C PHE A 38 9.75 3.22 -13.30
N ILE A 39 10.84 3.80 -12.79
CA ILE A 39 11.36 5.08 -13.29
C ILE A 39 11.71 4.96 -14.78
N ASN A 40 12.37 3.87 -15.18
CA ASN A 40 12.72 3.62 -16.57
C ASN A 40 11.50 3.37 -17.45
N GLU A 41 10.48 2.67 -16.93
CA GLU A 41 9.17 2.48 -17.58
C GLU A 41 8.53 3.84 -17.91
N MET A 42 8.45 4.74 -16.92
CA MET A 42 7.86 6.07 -17.10
C MET A 42 8.68 6.95 -18.06
N LYS A 43 10.02 6.93 -17.95
CA LYS A 43 10.91 7.64 -18.89
C LYS A 43 10.75 7.16 -20.34
N LYS A 44 10.51 5.86 -20.55
CA LYS A 44 10.22 5.31 -21.89
C LYS A 44 8.83 5.69 -22.39
N LYS A 45 7.83 5.61 -21.51
CA LYS A 45 6.43 5.96 -21.82
C LYS A 45 6.29 7.44 -22.18
N HIS A 46 7.00 8.32 -21.47
CA HIS A 46 6.98 9.77 -21.64
C HIS A 46 8.35 10.29 -22.11
N TYR A 47 8.88 9.68 -23.16
CA TYR A 47 10.22 9.98 -23.70
C TYR A 47 10.34 11.41 -24.28
N ASP A 48 9.21 12.00 -24.66
CA ASP A 48 9.09 13.33 -25.25
C ASP A 48 8.90 14.43 -24.19
N ALA A 49 8.68 14.05 -22.93
CA ALA A 49 8.61 14.99 -21.82
C ALA A 49 9.99 15.55 -21.49
N ARG A 50 10.02 16.82 -21.09
CA ARG A 50 11.29 17.49 -20.78
C ARG A 50 11.88 17.03 -19.45
N HIS A 51 11.02 16.70 -18.49
CA HIS A 51 11.40 16.32 -17.14
C HIS A 51 10.51 15.17 -16.66
N ASN A 52 11.16 14.11 -16.18
CA ASN A 52 10.57 12.98 -15.47
C ASN A 52 11.21 12.94 -14.07
N CYS A 53 10.80 13.87 -13.22
CA CYS A 53 11.30 13.98 -11.85
C CYS A 53 10.77 12.81 -11.02
N TRP A 54 11.55 12.33 -10.06
CA TRP A 54 11.16 11.14 -9.31
C TRP A 54 11.67 11.16 -7.87
N CYS A 55 11.02 10.37 -7.02
CA CYS A 55 11.51 10.00 -5.71
C CYS A 55 11.08 8.58 -5.36
N TYR A 56 11.83 7.91 -4.49
CA TYR A 56 11.41 6.67 -3.87
C TYR A 56 11.89 6.56 -2.43
N MET A 57 11.17 5.76 -1.66
CA MET A 57 11.48 5.41 -0.28
C MET A 57 11.23 3.92 -0.09
N ILE A 58 12.29 3.18 0.21
CA ILE A 58 12.22 1.78 0.59
C ILE A 58 12.34 1.68 2.11
N ARG A 59 11.42 0.98 2.75
CA ARG A 59 11.42 0.75 4.20
C ARG A 59 12.73 0.06 4.60
N ASP A 60 13.36 0.59 5.65
CA ASP A 60 14.68 0.14 6.13
C ASP A 60 15.80 0.16 5.07
N GLY A 61 15.59 0.91 3.97
CA GLY A 61 16.44 0.91 2.81
C GLY A 61 16.74 2.32 2.28
N ALA A 62 16.91 2.41 0.96
CA ALA A 62 17.31 3.66 0.33
C ALA A 62 16.15 4.65 0.19
N VAL A 63 16.49 5.92 0.37
CA VAL A 63 15.64 7.06 0.08
C VAL A 63 16.36 7.94 -0.94
N ARG A 64 15.80 8.07 -2.14
CA ARG A 64 16.43 8.84 -3.23
C ARG A 64 15.40 9.69 -3.98
N TYR A 65 15.90 10.73 -4.63
CA TYR A 65 15.11 11.60 -5.49
C TYR A 65 15.98 12.22 -6.59
N SER A 66 15.32 12.73 -7.62
CA SER A 66 15.94 13.50 -8.70
C SER A 66 14.99 14.56 -9.22
N ASP A 67 15.54 15.75 -9.44
CA ASP A 67 14.82 16.84 -10.10
C ASP A 67 14.86 16.74 -11.64
N ASP A 68 15.59 15.76 -12.21
CA ASP A 68 15.62 15.47 -13.67
C ASP A 68 15.77 16.71 -14.57
N GLY A 69 16.61 17.67 -14.17
CA GLY A 69 16.89 18.90 -14.91
C GLY A 69 16.00 20.10 -14.55
N GLU A 70 15.00 19.93 -13.67
CA GLU A 70 14.38 21.06 -12.97
C GLU A 70 15.39 21.76 -12.05
N PRO A 71 15.14 23.02 -11.64
CA PRO A 71 15.96 23.67 -10.63
C PRO A 71 16.10 22.81 -9.37
N GLN A 72 17.31 22.77 -8.82
CA GLN A 72 17.65 21.89 -7.70
C GLN A 72 16.72 22.09 -6.50
N GLY A 73 16.18 20.99 -5.99
CA GLY A 73 15.31 20.95 -4.81
C GLY A 73 13.87 21.41 -5.07
N THR A 74 13.46 21.57 -6.33
CA THR A 74 12.12 22.08 -6.66
C THR A 74 11.12 21.02 -7.10
N ALA A 75 11.55 19.77 -7.31
CA ALA A 75 10.70 18.68 -7.77
C ALA A 75 10.80 17.43 -6.89
N GLY A 76 11.92 16.70 -6.96
CA GLY A 76 12.07 15.38 -6.33
C GLY A 76 11.97 15.42 -4.81
N LEU A 77 12.60 16.42 -4.17
CA LEU A 77 12.53 16.59 -2.71
C LEU A 77 11.10 16.98 -2.24
N PRO A 78 10.41 17.96 -2.85
CA PRO A 78 9.01 18.26 -2.55
C PRO A 78 8.05 17.07 -2.70
N MET A 79 8.27 16.18 -3.67
CA MET A 79 7.51 14.94 -3.83
C MET A 79 7.77 13.98 -2.68
N LEU A 80 9.05 13.77 -2.33
CA LEU A 80 9.45 12.87 -1.24
C LEU A 80 8.85 13.27 0.11
N GLU A 81 8.78 14.58 0.38
CA GLU A 81 8.18 15.10 1.61
C GLU A 81 6.67 14.82 1.74
N VAL A 82 5.96 14.55 0.63
CA VAL A 82 4.56 14.09 0.69
C VAL A 82 4.48 12.73 1.36
N PHE A 83 5.24 11.76 0.87
CA PHE A 83 5.21 10.38 1.40
C PHE A 83 5.66 10.33 2.87
N LYS A 84 6.67 11.12 3.24
CA LYS A 84 7.10 11.26 4.64
C LYS A 84 6.00 11.80 5.55
N ARG A 85 5.27 12.83 5.11
CA ARG A 85 4.18 13.43 5.90
C ARG A 85 2.99 12.50 6.04
N GLU A 86 2.68 11.73 5.00
CA GLU A 86 1.63 10.72 5.03
C GLU A 86 2.06 9.42 5.75
N GLY A 87 3.34 9.30 6.13
CA GLY A 87 3.89 8.10 6.77
C GLY A 87 3.92 6.88 5.84
N VAL A 88 3.95 7.11 4.52
CA VAL A 88 3.92 6.08 3.48
C VAL A 88 5.34 5.70 3.05
N GLU A 89 5.64 4.41 3.11
CA GLU A 89 6.92 3.80 2.74
C GLU A 89 6.72 2.80 1.58
N ASN A 90 7.81 2.17 1.12
CA ASN A 90 7.82 1.22 0.01
C ASN A 90 7.11 1.79 -1.23
N VAL A 91 7.56 2.97 -1.64
CA VAL A 91 6.88 3.79 -2.65
C VAL A 91 7.88 4.36 -3.64
N VAL A 92 7.50 4.37 -4.90
CA VAL A 92 8.14 5.14 -5.96
C VAL A 92 7.11 6.08 -6.57
N CYS A 93 7.54 7.31 -6.84
CA CYS A 93 6.74 8.32 -7.52
C CYS A 93 7.54 8.95 -8.66
N VAL A 94 6.90 9.08 -9.82
CA VAL A 94 7.41 9.80 -10.97
C VAL A 94 6.40 10.87 -11.34
N VAL A 95 6.86 12.11 -11.53
CA VAL A 95 6.06 13.20 -12.06
C VAL A 95 6.66 13.64 -13.38
N THR A 96 5.91 13.38 -14.45
CA THR A 96 6.22 13.79 -15.81
C THR A 96 5.67 15.19 -16.04
N ARG A 97 6.51 16.10 -16.53
CA ARG A 97 6.11 17.48 -16.83
C ARG A 97 6.23 17.79 -18.32
N TYR A 98 5.14 18.28 -18.90
CA TYR A 98 5.11 18.90 -20.22
C TYR A 98 5.04 20.42 -20.06
N PHE A 99 6.06 21.14 -20.55
CA PHE A 99 6.16 22.59 -20.38
C PHE A 99 5.16 23.35 -21.26
N GLY A 100 4.36 24.21 -20.63
CA GLY A 100 3.29 24.98 -21.30
C GLY A 100 3.66 26.35 -21.87
N GLY A 101 4.96 26.68 -21.94
CA GLY A 101 5.42 28.00 -22.41
C GLY A 101 5.42 29.11 -21.35
N VAL A 102 4.92 28.86 -20.13
CA VAL A 102 4.90 29.85 -19.03
C VAL A 102 5.69 29.32 -17.84
N LEU A 103 6.65 30.11 -17.36
CA LEU A 103 7.45 29.76 -16.19
C LEU A 103 6.61 29.83 -14.89
N LEU A 104 6.73 28.80 -14.05
CA LEU A 104 6.05 28.76 -12.75
C LEU A 104 6.86 29.46 -11.64
N GLY A 105 8.18 29.61 -11.82
CA GLY A 105 9.11 30.01 -10.78
C GLY A 105 9.29 28.94 -9.69
N THR A 106 10.30 29.09 -8.84
CA THR A 106 10.68 28.10 -7.80
C THR A 106 9.51 27.69 -6.91
N GLY A 107 8.78 28.66 -6.34
CA GLY A 107 7.64 28.36 -5.47
C GLY A 107 6.45 27.73 -6.21
N GLY A 108 6.29 28.01 -7.50
CA GLY A 108 5.26 27.38 -8.33
C GLY A 108 5.58 25.92 -8.63
N LEU A 109 6.84 25.60 -8.95
CA LEU A 109 7.30 24.22 -9.18
C LEU A 109 7.14 23.38 -7.92
N LEU A 110 7.62 23.88 -6.78
CA LEU A 110 7.48 23.22 -5.48
C LEU A 110 6.03 22.79 -5.21
N ARG A 111 5.07 23.72 -5.37
CA ARG A 111 3.65 23.41 -5.18
C ARG A 111 3.11 22.43 -6.22
N ALA A 112 3.51 22.56 -7.48
CA ALA A 112 3.03 21.69 -8.54
C ALA A 112 3.50 20.24 -8.33
N TYR A 113 4.78 20.02 -8.02
CA TYR A 113 5.33 18.68 -7.76
C TYR A 113 4.77 18.05 -6.48
N THR A 114 4.65 18.82 -5.39
CA THR A 114 3.99 18.35 -4.16
C THR A 114 2.54 17.94 -4.45
N LYS A 115 1.77 18.76 -5.17
CA LYS A 115 0.39 18.44 -5.53
C LYS A 115 0.31 17.18 -6.40
N SER A 116 1.17 17.06 -7.40
CA SER A 116 1.20 15.91 -8.32
C SER A 116 1.41 14.59 -7.57
N ALA A 117 2.39 14.56 -6.65
CA ALA A 117 2.65 13.38 -5.83
C ALA A 117 1.49 13.06 -4.89
N LYS A 118 0.87 14.08 -4.29
CA LYS A 118 -0.28 13.90 -3.39
C LYS A 118 -1.49 13.35 -4.12
N ASP A 119 -1.86 13.94 -5.27
CA ASP A 119 -3.02 13.49 -6.04
C ASP A 119 -2.83 12.06 -6.55
N ALA A 120 -1.61 11.69 -6.99
CA ALA A 120 -1.30 10.34 -7.42
C ALA A 120 -1.34 9.32 -6.27
N LEU A 121 -0.90 9.71 -5.06
CA LEU A 121 -1.04 8.88 -3.87
C LEU A 121 -2.51 8.72 -3.45
N ASP A 122 -3.31 9.79 -3.53
CA ASP A 122 -4.74 9.72 -3.25
C ASP A 122 -5.48 8.81 -4.23
N ALA A 123 -5.09 8.84 -5.50
CA ALA A 123 -5.59 7.91 -6.51
C ALA A 123 -5.16 6.45 -6.23
N ALA A 124 -3.94 6.23 -5.74
CA ALA A 124 -3.46 4.91 -5.34
C ALA A 124 -4.21 4.35 -4.12
N GLY A 125 -4.63 5.24 -3.21
CA GLY A 125 -5.06 4.88 -1.87
C GLY A 125 -3.89 4.49 -0.96
N ILE A 126 -4.18 4.36 0.33
CA ILE A 126 -3.18 3.97 1.34
C ILE A 126 -3.64 2.68 2.00
N ALA A 127 -2.72 1.73 2.13
CA ALA A 127 -2.92 0.50 2.87
C ALA A 127 -2.04 0.47 4.12
N ALA A 128 -2.62 0.00 5.22
CA ALA A 128 -1.90 -0.32 6.43
C ALA A 128 -1.41 -1.77 6.34
N VAL A 129 -0.10 -1.97 6.37
CA VAL A 129 0.52 -3.28 6.52
C VAL A 129 0.55 -3.62 7.99
N ARG A 130 -0.25 -4.60 8.36
CA ARG A 130 -0.34 -5.13 9.72
C ARG A 130 -0.11 -6.63 9.72
N ARG A 131 0.17 -7.17 10.90
CA ARG A 131 0.34 -8.61 11.08
C ARG A 131 -1.02 -9.30 11.15
N TRP A 132 -1.09 -10.41 10.45
CA TRP A 132 -2.20 -11.34 10.47
C TRP A 132 -1.72 -12.69 10.95
N VAL A 133 -2.55 -13.35 11.76
CA VAL A 133 -2.30 -14.68 12.29
C VAL A 133 -3.08 -15.68 11.45
N LYS A 134 -2.39 -16.72 10.98
CA LYS A 134 -2.99 -17.87 10.32
C LYS A 134 -3.49 -18.83 11.39
N LEU A 135 -4.79 -19.10 11.39
CA LEU A 135 -5.44 -20.01 12.33
C LEU A 135 -6.02 -21.21 11.59
N GLU A 136 -5.94 -22.38 12.21
CA GLU A 136 -6.68 -23.57 11.81
C GLU A 136 -7.69 -23.95 12.88
N VAL A 137 -8.93 -24.24 12.45
CA VAL A 137 -10.00 -24.70 13.34
C VAL A 137 -10.64 -25.95 12.76
N GLY A 138 -10.44 -27.08 13.43
CA GLY A 138 -11.23 -28.29 13.20
C GLY A 138 -12.59 -28.16 13.91
N CYS A 139 -13.69 -28.29 13.18
CA CYS A 139 -15.02 -28.21 13.75
C CYS A 139 -16.04 -29.13 13.04
N PRO A 140 -17.09 -29.58 13.75
CA PRO A 140 -18.18 -30.31 13.12
C PRO A 140 -18.97 -29.39 12.17
N TYR A 141 -19.60 -30.00 11.17
CA TYR A 141 -20.43 -29.28 10.18
C TYR A 141 -21.52 -28.39 10.80
N SER A 142 -22.05 -28.75 11.98
CA SER A 142 -23.04 -27.95 12.70
C SER A 142 -22.52 -26.60 13.19
N LEU A 143 -21.20 -26.44 13.36
CA LEU A 143 -20.56 -25.21 13.82
C LEU A 143 -19.88 -24.43 12.69
N PHE A 144 -19.68 -25.04 11.53
CA PHE A 144 -18.94 -24.47 10.39
C PHE A 144 -19.39 -23.05 10.00
N GLU A 145 -20.68 -22.86 9.68
CA GLU A 145 -21.19 -21.54 9.28
C GLU A 145 -21.06 -20.49 10.38
N ARG A 146 -21.13 -20.93 11.65
CA ARG A 146 -20.96 -20.04 12.79
C ARG A 146 -19.51 -19.62 12.96
N MET A 147 -18.56 -20.55 12.85
CA MET A 147 -17.12 -20.24 12.87
C MET A 147 -16.73 -19.28 11.76
N LYS A 148 -17.28 -19.47 10.55
CA LYS A 148 -17.10 -18.56 9.41
C LYS A 148 -17.62 -17.16 9.72
N THR A 149 -18.83 -17.07 10.27
CA THR A 149 -19.47 -15.79 10.62
C THR A 149 -18.66 -15.04 11.69
N GLU A 150 -18.21 -15.73 12.75
CA GLU A 150 -17.38 -15.11 13.79
C GLU A 150 -16.05 -14.59 13.23
N CYS A 151 -15.38 -15.36 12.36
CA CYS A 151 -14.15 -14.93 11.70
C CYS A 151 -14.36 -13.63 10.93
N LEU A 152 -15.39 -13.56 10.10
CA LEU A 152 -15.72 -12.36 9.31
C LEU A 152 -16.11 -11.17 10.20
N SER A 153 -16.78 -11.41 11.33
CA SER A 153 -17.17 -10.35 12.28
C SER A 153 -15.98 -9.68 12.98
N LEU A 154 -14.81 -10.34 12.96
CA LEU A 154 -13.56 -9.90 13.55
C LEU A 154 -12.56 -9.45 12.46
N ASP A 155 -13.07 -8.97 11.33
CA ASP A 155 -12.28 -8.56 10.15
C ASP A 155 -11.34 -9.66 9.61
N GLY A 156 -11.65 -10.92 9.93
CA GLY A 156 -10.94 -12.08 9.44
C GLY A 156 -11.35 -12.46 8.02
N ALA A 157 -10.54 -13.32 7.39
CA ALA A 157 -10.80 -13.89 6.09
C ALA A 157 -10.66 -15.42 6.15
N VAL A 158 -11.58 -16.12 5.48
CA VAL A 158 -11.48 -17.58 5.30
C VAL A 158 -10.62 -17.82 4.06
N GLN A 159 -9.49 -18.50 4.25
CA GLN A 159 -8.53 -18.80 3.19
C GLN A 159 -8.86 -20.10 2.48
N ASN A 160 -9.15 -21.15 3.25
CA ASN A 160 -9.50 -22.46 2.73
C ASN A 160 -10.49 -23.17 3.65
N VAL A 161 -11.22 -24.13 3.08
CA VAL A 161 -12.11 -25.03 3.82
C VAL A 161 -11.92 -26.44 3.28
N ASP A 162 -11.42 -27.34 4.12
CA ASP A 162 -11.26 -28.75 3.78
C ASP A 162 -12.40 -29.57 4.41
N TYR A 163 -13.11 -30.32 3.56
CA TYR A 163 -14.24 -31.15 3.95
C TYR A 163 -13.79 -32.60 4.12
N GLY A 164 -13.68 -33.05 5.37
CA GLY A 164 -13.39 -34.43 5.73
C GLY A 164 -14.49 -35.04 6.60
N ALA A 165 -14.09 -35.91 7.53
CA ALA A 165 -14.97 -36.40 8.59
C ALA A 165 -15.52 -35.23 9.43
N ASP A 166 -14.65 -34.26 9.73
CA ASP A 166 -14.98 -32.93 10.23
C ASP A 166 -14.50 -31.87 9.24
N VAL A 167 -14.90 -30.61 9.43
CA VAL A 167 -14.47 -29.47 8.61
C VAL A 167 -13.21 -28.84 9.21
N LEU A 168 -12.19 -28.63 8.39
CA LEU A 168 -11.02 -27.85 8.76
C LEU A 168 -11.08 -26.48 8.08
N LEU A 169 -11.10 -25.42 8.89
CA LEU A 169 -11.08 -24.03 8.45
C LEU A 169 -9.66 -23.47 8.54
N SER A 170 -9.11 -23.00 7.42
CA SER A 170 -7.90 -22.18 7.41
C SER A 170 -8.30 -20.71 7.33
N LEU A 171 -7.95 -19.93 8.35
CA LEU A 171 -8.40 -18.56 8.56
C LEU A 171 -7.21 -17.61 8.68
N LEU A 172 -7.42 -16.35 8.32
CA LEU A 172 -6.51 -15.24 8.57
C LEU A 172 -7.24 -14.21 9.41
N LEU A 173 -6.70 -13.84 10.56
CA LEU A 173 -7.24 -12.75 11.38
C LEU A 173 -6.17 -11.70 11.66
N PRO A 174 -6.55 -10.41 11.80
CA PRO A 174 -5.66 -9.41 12.37
C PRO A 174 -5.12 -9.87 13.73
N GLU A 175 -3.83 -9.66 14.01
CA GLU A 175 -3.17 -10.10 15.26
C GLU A 175 -3.95 -9.70 16.52
N ASN A 176 -4.49 -8.48 16.54
CA ASN A 176 -5.28 -7.94 17.64
C ASN A 176 -6.65 -8.62 17.85
N ASN A 177 -7.14 -9.37 16.86
CA ASN A 177 -8.43 -10.07 16.90
C ASN A 177 -8.28 -11.60 17.04
N ALA A 178 -7.07 -12.15 16.87
CA ALA A 178 -6.83 -13.58 16.90
C ALA A 178 -7.16 -14.23 18.26
N GLU A 179 -6.79 -13.58 19.37
CA GLU A 179 -7.11 -14.07 20.72
C GLU A 179 -8.63 -14.06 20.99
N ALA A 180 -9.31 -13.00 20.57
CA ALA A 180 -10.76 -12.88 20.71
C ALA A 180 -11.50 -13.99 19.95
N PHE A 181 -11.04 -14.30 18.72
CA PHE A 181 -11.60 -15.41 17.94
C PHE A 181 -11.36 -16.77 18.61
N SER A 182 -10.15 -17.05 19.11
CA SER A 182 -9.84 -18.29 19.83
C SER A 182 -10.75 -18.49 21.06
N ALA A 183 -11.04 -17.41 21.79
CA ALA A 183 -12.00 -17.45 22.90
C ALA A 183 -13.43 -17.76 22.41
N ARG A 184 -13.88 -17.16 21.31
CA ARG A 184 -15.20 -17.44 20.70
C ARG A 184 -15.32 -18.89 20.22
N VAL A 185 -14.30 -19.43 19.57
CA VAL A 185 -14.27 -20.85 19.13
C VAL A 185 -14.49 -21.78 20.33
N THR A 186 -13.83 -21.49 21.44
CA THR A 186 -13.93 -22.28 22.68
C THR A 186 -15.34 -22.17 23.29
N GLU A 187 -15.90 -20.97 23.38
CA GLU A 187 -17.26 -20.73 23.87
C GLU A 187 -18.33 -21.44 23.03
N LEU A 188 -18.26 -21.29 21.70
CA LEU A 188 -19.24 -21.85 20.76
C LEU A 188 -19.25 -23.37 20.72
N SER A 189 -18.10 -23.98 20.97
CA SER A 189 -17.93 -25.43 20.96
C SER A 189 -18.06 -26.05 22.35
N ALA A 190 -18.34 -25.25 23.39
CA ALA A 190 -18.26 -25.67 24.80
C ALA A 190 -16.91 -26.36 25.12
N GLY A 191 -15.82 -25.88 24.52
CA GLY A 191 -14.46 -26.40 24.66
C GLY A 191 -14.10 -27.59 23.75
N ALA A 192 -14.99 -28.03 22.87
CA ALA A 192 -14.72 -29.15 21.96
C ALA A 192 -13.82 -28.80 20.77
N CYS A 193 -13.74 -27.52 20.40
CA CYS A 193 -12.90 -27.01 19.33
C CYS A 193 -11.90 -25.99 19.86
N SER A 194 -10.73 -25.89 19.22
CA SER A 194 -9.73 -24.85 19.48
C SER A 194 -9.21 -24.29 18.16
N ALA A 195 -8.82 -23.02 18.19
CA ALA A 195 -8.09 -22.39 17.09
C ALA A 195 -6.58 -22.55 17.33
N LEU A 196 -5.89 -23.12 16.35
CA LEU A 196 -4.45 -23.34 16.40
C LEU A 196 -3.75 -22.31 15.51
N ALA A 197 -2.81 -21.56 16.07
CA ALA A 197 -1.96 -20.67 15.29
C ALA A 197 -0.92 -21.48 14.51
N VAL A 198 -0.96 -21.38 13.18
CA VAL A 198 -0.08 -22.12 12.27
C VAL A 198 0.92 -21.23 11.54
N GLY A 199 0.84 -19.91 11.74
CA GLY A 199 1.81 -18.96 11.21
C GLY A 199 1.35 -17.51 11.29
N GLU A 200 2.17 -16.62 10.75
CA GLU A 200 1.90 -15.19 10.65
C GLU A 200 2.25 -14.69 9.24
N GLU A 201 1.58 -13.63 8.80
CA GLU A 201 1.88 -12.95 7.55
C GLU A 201 1.63 -11.44 7.68
N LEU A 202 2.43 -10.62 7.00
CA LEU A 202 2.17 -9.19 6.88
C LEU A 202 1.30 -8.96 5.64
N MET A 203 0.14 -8.34 5.82
CA MET A 203 -0.74 -8.04 4.69
C MET A 203 -1.18 -6.58 4.69
N PRO A 204 -1.18 -5.93 3.51
CA PRO A 204 -1.73 -4.60 3.33
C PRO A 204 -3.27 -4.63 3.39
N VAL A 205 -3.86 -3.74 4.18
CA VAL A 205 -5.32 -3.51 4.23
C VAL A 205 -5.58 -2.07 3.85
N ARG A 206 -6.36 -1.84 2.80
CA ARG A 206 -6.70 -0.48 2.35
C ARG A 206 -7.45 0.26 3.46
N ILE A 207 -6.96 1.44 3.82
CA ILE A 207 -7.55 2.31 4.86
C ILE A 207 -8.00 3.67 4.30
N LYS A 208 -7.52 4.06 3.12
CA LYS A 208 -7.89 5.29 2.40
C LYS A 208 -7.91 5.05 0.90
#